data_AF-A0A935D5Y8-F1
#
_entry.id   AF-A0A935D5Y8-F1
#
_cell.length_a   1.000
_cell.length_b   1.000
_cell.length_c   1.000
_cell.angle_alpha   90.00
_cell.angle_beta   90.00
_cell.angle_gamma   90.00
#
_symmetry.space_group_name_H-M   'P 1'
#
loop_
_entity.id
_entity.type
_entity.pdbx_description
1 polymer ?
#
loop_
_entity_poly.entity_id
_entity_poly.type
_entity_poly.pdbx_seq_one_letter_code
_entity_poly.pdbx_strand_id
1 'polypeptide(L)'
;MRGSQTPVTHAAGTSGQTPTKQRLAFKSLTLFATREDAAADRGGYAVYDLGAKPVEAGVGQGEDTVITKLPIRSLRAGHYAAARVRVAYVRYAVRSTLHSLGYAVPGEYENVQVLASDTLLDGQLRQRGYYRYTFRSPLTAPVSVEGTDAPVPLTTGLGGISLETGAEGLTYLVPVDLTIDTAVSYDLHAIYEVNTHESFRWRDEAAPGYAAGVYDTTPTSFEPVVSFGANSARLYWEQ
;
A
#
# COMPACT_ATOMS: atom_id res chain seq x y z
N MET A 1 -9.92 -9.02 1.09
CA MET A 1 -8.90 -8.23 0.36
C MET A 1 -8.19 -9.22 -0.53
N ARG A 2 -8.09 -8.93 -1.82
CA ARG A 2 -7.51 -9.85 -2.80
C ARG A 2 -6.33 -9.21 -3.52
N GLY A 3 -5.23 -9.94 -3.62
CA GLY A 3 -4.04 -9.53 -4.36
C GLY A 3 -4.06 -9.98 -5.83
N SER A 4 -3.66 -9.08 -6.72
CA SER A 4 -3.47 -9.34 -8.15
C SER A 4 -2.10 -8.82 -8.60
N GLN A 5 -1.45 -9.58 -9.47
CA GLN A 5 -0.21 -9.20 -10.16
C GLN A 5 -0.38 -9.35 -11.68
N THR A 6 -1.63 -9.25 -12.16
CA THR A 6 -1.92 -9.15 -13.59
C THR A 6 -1.15 -7.97 -14.19
N PRO A 7 -0.43 -8.16 -15.31
CA PRO A 7 0.35 -7.10 -15.93
C PRO A 7 -0.46 -5.84 -16.21
N VAL A 8 0.14 -4.67 -15.93
CA VAL A 8 -0.41 -3.36 -16.25
C VAL A 8 0.66 -2.53 -16.98
N THR A 9 0.23 -1.53 -17.75
CA THR A 9 1.17 -0.63 -18.42
C THR A 9 1.70 0.42 -17.44
N HIS A 10 3.01 0.64 -17.43
CA HIS A 10 3.65 1.65 -16.59
C HIS A 10 4.14 2.84 -17.43
N ALA A 11 4.30 4.00 -16.79
CA ALA A 11 4.87 5.18 -17.43
C ALA A 11 6.31 4.91 -17.90
N ALA A 12 6.62 5.36 -19.12
CA ALA A 12 7.98 5.30 -19.66
C ALA A 12 8.97 6.10 -18.79
N GLY A 13 10.25 5.74 -18.85
CA GLY A 13 11.33 6.44 -18.14
C GLY A 13 11.44 6.11 -16.64
N THR A 14 10.80 5.03 -16.19
CA THR A 14 11.03 4.44 -14.87
C THR A 14 11.37 2.96 -15.01
N SER A 15 12.10 2.42 -14.05
CA SER A 15 12.33 0.99 -13.86
C SER A 15 11.39 0.46 -12.78
N GLY A 16 11.17 -0.84 -12.75
CA GLY A 16 10.25 -1.43 -11.79
C GLY A 16 10.41 -2.92 -11.60
N GLN A 17 9.90 -3.40 -10.48
CA GLN A 17 9.79 -4.83 -10.20
C GLN A 17 8.61 -5.09 -9.29
N THR A 18 8.03 -6.28 -9.42
CA THR A 18 6.98 -6.74 -8.50
C THR A 18 7.65 -7.11 -7.17
N PRO A 19 7.26 -6.50 -6.04
CA PRO A 19 7.82 -6.89 -4.75
C PRO A 19 7.62 -8.38 -4.45
N THR A 20 8.63 -9.02 -3.89
CA THR A 20 8.62 -10.46 -3.56
C THR A 20 7.72 -10.77 -2.36
N LYS A 21 7.59 -9.82 -1.44
CA LYS A 21 6.78 -9.94 -0.22
C LYS A 21 6.17 -8.60 0.14
N GLN A 22 5.02 -8.27 -0.45
CA GLN A 22 4.32 -7.04 -0.11
C GLN A 22 3.10 -7.31 0.77
N ARG A 23 2.93 -6.45 1.78
CA ARG A 23 1.80 -6.47 2.72
C ARG A 23 1.28 -5.05 2.89
N LEU A 24 -0.03 -4.91 2.97
CA LEU A 24 -0.71 -3.65 3.33
C LEU A 24 -1.48 -3.88 4.63
N ALA A 25 -1.32 -2.96 5.59
CA ALA A 25 -2.05 -3.01 6.85
C ALA A 25 -3.26 -2.08 6.79
N PHE A 26 -4.46 -2.65 6.75
CA PHE A 26 -5.71 -1.92 6.63
C PHE A 26 -6.16 -1.41 7.99
N LYS A 27 -6.54 -0.13 8.07
CA LYS A 27 -6.95 0.56 9.30
C LYS A 27 -8.44 0.87 9.31
N SER A 28 -8.97 1.42 8.21
CA SER A 28 -10.39 1.79 8.13
C SER A 28 -10.92 1.76 6.69
N LEU A 29 -12.25 1.64 6.58
CA LEU A 29 -13.02 1.84 5.35
C LEU A 29 -14.14 2.85 5.64
N THR A 30 -14.21 3.90 4.83
CA THR A 30 -15.30 4.88 4.84
C THR A 30 -15.93 4.94 3.47
N LEU A 31 -17.26 4.92 3.40
CA LEU A 31 -18.01 5.05 2.16
C LEU A 31 -18.67 6.43 2.07
N PHE A 32 -18.78 6.95 0.86
CA PHE A 32 -19.39 8.24 0.57
C PHE A 32 -20.44 8.09 -0.52
N ALA A 33 -21.53 8.85 -0.40
CA ALA A 33 -22.61 8.84 -1.38
C ALA A 33 -22.13 9.35 -2.75
N THR A 34 -21.23 10.34 -2.75
CA THR A 34 -20.65 10.96 -3.96
C THR A 34 -19.13 11.08 -3.87
N ARG A 35 -18.46 11.32 -5.01
CA ARG A 35 -17.01 11.59 -5.02
C ARG A 35 -16.69 12.97 -4.45
N GLU A 36 -17.58 13.93 -4.66
CA GLU A 36 -17.48 15.30 -4.16
C GLU A 36 -17.52 15.33 -2.63
N ASP A 37 -18.37 14.49 -2.02
CA ASP A 37 -18.42 14.29 -0.58
C ASP A 37 -17.12 13.68 -0.06
N ALA A 38 -16.56 12.69 -0.77
CA ALA A 38 -15.28 12.10 -0.41
C ALA A 38 -14.12 13.10 -0.51
N ALA A 39 -14.07 13.92 -1.56
CA ALA A 39 -13.03 14.93 -1.74
C ALA A 39 -13.10 16.05 -0.68
N ALA A 40 -14.31 16.41 -0.25
CA ALA A 40 -14.55 17.45 0.76
C ALA A 40 -14.61 16.90 2.20
N ASP A 41 -14.46 15.58 2.38
CA ASP A 41 -14.62 14.87 3.65
C ASP A 41 -15.95 15.13 4.38
N ARG A 42 -17.06 15.06 3.64
CA ARG A 42 -18.41 15.32 4.16
C ARG A 42 -19.26 14.06 4.15
N GLY A 43 -20.03 13.84 5.22
CA GLY A 43 -21.08 12.81 5.25
C GLY A 43 -20.60 11.37 5.11
N GLY A 44 -19.31 11.10 5.35
CA GLY A 44 -18.73 9.76 5.24
C GLY A 44 -19.37 8.76 6.23
N TYR A 45 -19.64 7.56 5.76
CA TYR A 45 -20.07 6.42 6.56
C TYR A 45 -18.88 5.52 6.88
N ALA A 46 -18.41 5.54 8.14
CA ALA A 46 -17.37 4.64 8.61
C ALA A 46 -17.93 3.21 8.72
N VAL A 47 -17.53 2.34 7.80
CA VAL A 47 -17.92 0.92 7.80
C VAL A 47 -17.19 0.18 8.91
N TYR A 48 -15.89 0.44 9.04
CA TYR A 48 -15.09 -0.02 10.17
C TYR A 48 -13.91 0.94 10.42
N ASP A 49 -13.45 0.95 11.66
CA ASP A 49 -12.17 1.55 12.08
C ASP A 49 -11.53 0.63 13.14
N LEU A 50 -10.34 0.13 12.83
CA LEU A 50 -9.59 -0.79 13.67
C LEU A 50 -8.68 -0.06 14.69
N GLY A 51 -8.70 1.28 14.68
CA GLY A 51 -7.91 2.12 15.57
C GLY A 51 -6.41 1.82 15.44
N ALA A 52 -5.77 1.50 16.56
CA ALA A 52 -4.33 1.25 16.59
C ALA A 52 -3.91 -0.12 16.05
N LYS A 53 -4.83 -1.07 15.85
CA LYS A 53 -4.52 -2.47 15.53
C LYS A 53 -4.97 -2.81 14.10
N PRO A 54 -4.24 -2.38 13.07
CA PRO A 54 -4.62 -2.68 11.69
C PRO A 54 -4.54 -4.17 11.40
N VAL A 55 -5.26 -4.63 10.38
CA VAL A 55 -5.14 -6.00 9.85
C VAL A 55 -4.19 -5.99 8.66
N GLU A 56 -3.11 -6.75 8.77
CA GLU A 56 -2.15 -6.93 7.69
C GLU A 56 -2.66 -7.97 6.69
N ALA A 57 -2.62 -7.62 5.40
CA ALA A 57 -3.05 -8.48 4.32
C ALA A 57 -2.01 -8.55 3.20
N GLY A 58 -1.93 -9.73 2.61
CA GLY A 58 -1.08 -10.02 1.45
C GLY A 58 -1.66 -9.51 0.15
N VAL A 59 -0.83 -8.84 -0.65
CA VAL A 59 -1.20 -8.34 -1.98
C VAL A 59 -0.60 -9.17 -3.13
N GLY A 60 0.06 -10.29 -2.83
CA GLY A 60 0.57 -11.20 -3.85
C GLY A 60 -0.54 -11.84 -4.67
N GLN A 61 -0.19 -12.37 -5.85
CA GLN A 61 -1.15 -13.02 -6.74
C GLN A 61 -1.91 -14.15 -6.00
N GLY A 62 -3.24 -14.03 -5.94
CA GLY A 62 -4.10 -15.04 -5.32
C GLY A 62 -4.12 -15.03 -3.79
N GLU A 63 -3.42 -14.10 -3.14
CA GLU A 63 -3.60 -13.89 -1.71
C GLU A 63 -5.00 -13.32 -1.45
N ASP A 64 -5.70 -13.91 -0.48
CA ASP A 64 -7.01 -13.46 -0.02
C ASP A 64 -7.02 -13.37 1.50
N THR A 65 -7.28 -12.18 2.04
CA THR A 65 -7.29 -11.91 3.48
C THR A 65 -8.60 -11.26 3.90
N VAL A 66 -9.26 -11.82 4.91
CA VAL A 66 -10.42 -11.22 5.55
C VAL A 66 -9.96 -10.10 6.48
N ILE A 67 -10.37 -8.86 6.19
CA ILE A 67 -10.03 -7.69 7.01
C ILE A 67 -10.97 -7.57 8.21
N THR A 68 -12.27 -7.74 7.99
CA THR A 68 -13.29 -7.69 9.04
C THR A 68 -14.53 -8.48 8.63
N LYS A 69 -15.38 -8.80 9.61
CA LYS A 69 -16.71 -9.37 9.42
C LYS A 69 -17.71 -8.53 10.19
N LEU A 70 -18.78 -8.10 9.53
CA LEU A 70 -19.78 -7.22 10.10
C LEU A 70 -21.17 -7.82 9.86
N PRO A 71 -22.09 -7.79 10.83
CA PRO A 71 -23.48 -8.15 10.57
C PRO A 71 -24.09 -7.20 9.55
N ILE A 72 -24.70 -7.72 8.48
CA ILE A 72 -25.28 -6.88 7.42
C ILE A 72 -26.31 -5.88 7.95
N ARG A 73 -27.08 -6.27 8.98
CA ARG A 73 -28.05 -5.39 9.67
C ARG A 73 -27.43 -4.24 10.46
N SER A 74 -26.14 -4.31 10.76
CA SER A 74 -25.40 -3.22 11.40
C SER A 74 -24.90 -2.18 10.39
N LEU A 75 -24.97 -2.49 9.09
CA LEU A 75 -24.52 -1.58 8.05
C LEU A 75 -25.58 -0.54 7.71
N ARG A 76 -25.14 0.63 7.23
CA ARG A 76 -26.03 1.68 6.73
C ARG A 76 -26.44 1.37 5.29
N ALA A 77 -27.72 1.05 5.09
CA ALA A 77 -28.29 0.88 3.76
C ALA A 77 -28.12 2.14 2.91
N GLY A 78 -27.90 1.95 1.61
CA GLY A 78 -27.73 3.05 0.66
C GLY A 78 -26.84 2.70 -0.52
N HIS A 79 -26.76 3.62 -1.47
CA HIS A 79 -25.83 3.57 -2.59
C HIS A 79 -24.64 4.49 -2.32
N TYR A 80 -23.44 3.99 -2.62
CA TYR A 80 -22.18 4.68 -2.41
C TYR A 80 -21.38 4.71 -3.72
N ALA A 81 -20.81 5.87 -4.03
CA ALA A 81 -20.06 6.12 -5.26
C ALA A 81 -18.55 6.28 -5.04
N ALA A 82 -18.11 6.39 -3.78
CA ALA A 82 -16.70 6.47 -3.41
C ALA A 82 -16.40 5.73 -2.10
N ALA A 83 -15.20 5.16 -2.03
CA ALA A 83 -14.68 4.49 -0.85
C ALA A 83 -13.29 5.04 -0.52
N ARG A 84 -13.07 5.39 0.76
CA ARG A 84 -11.77 5.75 1.29
C ARG A 84 -11.25 4.61 2.16
N VAL A 85 -10.11 4.05 1.78
CA VAL A 85 -9.44 2.96 2.48
C VAL A 85 -8.16 3.51 3.09
N ARG A 86 -8.04 3.46 4.42
CA ARG A 86 -6.84 3.88 5.12
C ARG A 86 -5.90 2.72 5.33
N VAL A 87 -4.63 2.91 4.95
CA VAL A 87 -3.56 1.96 5.19
C VAL A 87 -2.67 2.51 6.31
N ALA A 88 -2.47 1.71 7.35
CA ALA A 88 -1.65 2.04 8.51
C ALA A 88 -0.16 2.00 8.19
N TYR A 89 0.28 0.98 7.46
CA TYR A 89 1.66 0.83 7.01
C TYR A 89 1.73 -0.11 5.80
N VAL A 90 2.83 -0.02 5.07
CA VAL A 90 3.20 -0.96 4.02
C VAL A 90 4.48 -1.70 4.43
N ARG A 91 4.56 -2.97 4.08
CA ARG A 91 5.82 -3.72 4.05
C ARG A 91 6.07 -4.22 2.64
N TYR A 92 7.30 -4.15 2.18
CA TYR A 92 7.69 -4.77 0.92
C TYR A 92 9.13 -5.25 0.96
N ALA A 93 9.45 -6.17 0.05
CA ALA A 93 10.80 -6.62 -0.21
C ALA A 93 11.03 -6.64 -1.72
N VAL A 94 12.19 -6.15 -2.16
CA VAL A 94 12.58 -6.05 -3.58
C VAL A 94 14.03 -6.47 -3.75
N ARG A 95 14.38 -6.98 -4.93
CA ARG A 95 15.78 -7.26 -5.25
C ARG A 95 16.53 -5.94 -5.39
N SER A 96 17.74 -5.88 -4.84
CA SER A 96 18.57 -4.68 -4.88
C SER A 96 20.05 -5.06 -4.90
N THR A 97 20.87 -4.16 -5.40
CA THR A 97 22.33 -4.21 -5.24
C THR A 97 22.76 -3.08 -4.32
N LEU A 98 23.43 -3.44 -3.23
CA LEU A 98 24.02 -2.49 -2.30
C LEU A 98 25.45 -2.17 -2.73
N HIS A 99 25.71 -0.89 -2.99
CA HIS A 99 27.05 -0.36 -3.24
C HIS A 99 27.59 0.26 -1.96
N SER A 100 28.65 -0.31 -1.40
CA SER A 100 29.28 0.19 -0.17
C SER A 100 30.77 -0.11 -0.17
N LEU A 101 31.59 0.89 0.19
CA LEU A 101 33.05 0.80 0.28
C LEU A 101 33.72 0.19 -0.98
N GLY A 102 33.18 0.50 -2.16
CA GLY A 102 33.69 -0.01 -3.45
C GLY A 102 33.24 -1.43 -3.82
N TYR A 103 32.38 -2.06 -3.03
CA TYR A 103 31.79 -3.36 -3.32
C TYR A 103 30.34 -3.22 -3.77
N ALA A 104 29.94 -4.05 -4.73
CA ALA A 104 28.55 -4.25 -5.13
C ALA A 104 28.07 -5.61 -4.61
N VAL A 105 27.11 -5.58 -3.69
CA VAL A 105 26.59 -6.77 -3.02
C VAL A 105 25.13 -6.98 -3.43
N PRO A 106 24.79 -8.05 -4.16
CA PRO A 106 23.40 -8.35 -4.47
C PRO A 106 22.66 -8.84 -3.21
N GLY A 107 21.40 -8.48 -3.09
CA GLY A 107 20.56 -8.84 -1.96
C GLY A 107 19.10 -8.44 -2.10
N GLU A 108 18.43 -8.36 -0.96
CA GLU A 108 17.04 -7.94 -0.83
C GLU A 108 16.98 -6.66 0.02
N TYR A 109 16.26 -5.67 -0.48
CA TYR A 109 15.89 -4.46 0.24
C TYR A 109 14.49 -4.64 0.81
N GLU A 110 14.41 -4.74 2.13
CA GLU A 110 13.15 -4.79 2.88
C GLU A 110 12.81 -3.40 3.40
N ASN A 111 11.56 -2.99 3.25
CA ASN A 111 11.03 -1.78 3.86
C ASN A 111 9.79 -2.09 4.70
N VAL A 112 9.67 -1.34 5.80
CA VAL A 112 8.38 -0.99 6.39
C VAL A 112 8.28 0.52 6.51
N GLN A 113 7.11 1.07 6.15
CA GLN A 113 6.83 2.50 6.26
C GLN A 113 5.43 2.71 6.83
N VAL A 114 5.34 3.50 7.90
CA VAL A 114 4.10 3.82 8.60
C VAL A 114 3.45 5.05 7.97
N LEU A 115 2.21 4.86 7.58
CA LEU A 115 1.43 5.77 6.75
C LEU A 115 0.31 6.48 7.53
N ALA A 116 -0.09 5.94 8.69
CA ALA A 116 -1.05 6.53 9.61
C ALA A 116 -0.46 6.63 11.01
N SER A 117 -0.87 7.67 11.76
CA SER A 117 -0.48 7.84 13.16
C SER A 117 -1.12 6.80 14.07
N ASP A 118 -0.54 6.63 15.27
CA ASP A 118 -0.98 5.69 16.30
C ASP A 118 -1.20 4.28 15.75
N THR A 119 -0.18 3.76 15.08
CA THR A 119 -0.20 2.45 14.43
C THR A 119 0.65 1.48 15.22
N LEU A 120 0.05 0.37 15.69
CA LEU A 120 0.78 -0.70 16.35
C LEU A 120 1.54 -1.51 15.30
N LEU A 121 2.87 -1.40 15.33
CA LEU A 121 3.80 -2.10 14.46
C LEU A 121 4.80 -2.87 15.33
N ASP A 122 4.88 -4.19 15.15
CA ASP A 122 5.80 -5.05 15.90
C ASP A 122 5.71 -4.86 17.43
N GLY A 123 4.48 -4.64 17.94
CA GLY A 123 4.20 -4.43 19.37
C GLY A 123 4.46 -3.00 19.88
N GLN A 124 4.89 -2.07 19.03
CA GLN A 124 5.16 -0.68 19.38
C GLN A 124 4.23 0.27 18.63
N LEU A 125 3.71 1.29 19.32
CA LEU A 125 2.99 2.37 18.64
C LEU A 125 4.00 3.23 17.88
N ARG A 126 3.77 3.37 16.57
CA ARG A 126 4.57 4.18 15.66
C ARG A 126 3.69 5.29 15.08
N GLN A 127 4.32 6.43 14.87
CA GLN A 127 3.70 7.59 14.23
C GLN A 127 3.90 7.52 12.73
N ARG A 128 3.05 8.24 12.00
CA ARG A 128 3.20 8.44 10.56
C ARG A 128 4.60 8.95 10.24
N GLY A 129 5.18 8.44 9.15
CA GLY A 129 6.51 8.80 8.69
C GLY A 129 7.62 7.91 9.25
N TYR A 130 7.35 7.12 10.29
CA TYR A 130 8.30 6.09 10.74
C TYR A 130 8.62 5.13 9.59
N TYR A 131 9.90 4.78 9.46
CA TYR A 131 10.35 3.75 8.54
C TYR A 131 11.44 2.89 9.14
N ARG A 132 11.56 1.68 8.61
CA ARG A 132 12.75 0.83 8.75
C ARG A 132 13.09 0.22 7.41
N TYR A 133 14.32 0.40 6.98
CA TYR A 133 14.91 -0.29 5.84
C TYR A 133 15.85 -1.37 6.37
N THR A 134 15.86 -2.54 5.73
CA THR A 134 16.84 -3.60 6.01
C THR A 134 17.37 -4.14 4.70
N PHE A 135 18.69 -4.07 4.50
CA PHE A 135 19.35 -4.80 3.42
C PHE A 135 19.78 -6.17 3.92
N ARG A 136 19.45 -7.22 3.17
CA ARG A 136 19.84 -8.61 3.45
C ARG A 136 20.60 -9.18 2.27
N SER A 137 21.73 -9.82 2.55
CA SER A 137 22.47 -10.61 1.58
C SER A 137 23.00 -11.87 2.25
N PRO A 138 23.12 -13.02 1.56
CA PRO A 138 23.83 -14.18 2.09
C PRO A 138 25.34 -13.91 2.29
N LEU A 139 25.87 -12.82 1.74
CA LEU A 139 27.30 -12.48 1.77
C LEU A 139 27.68 -11.56 2.95
N THR A 140 26.72 -10.91 3.59
CA THR A 140 26.96 -9.91 4.64
C THR A 140 25.92 -10.00 5.75
N ALA A 141 26.25 -9.51 6.94
CA ALA A 141 25.24 -9.34 7.98
C ALA A 141 24.14 -8.37 7.52
N PRO A 142 22.87 -8.53 7.96
CA PRO A 142 21.82 -7.58 7.69
C PRO A 142 22.17 -6.19 8.21
N VAL A 143 21.89 -5.16 7.42
CA VAL A 143 22.08 -3.76 7.79
C VAL A 143 20.72 -3.09 7.83
N SER A 144 20.37 -2.50 8.97
CA SER A 144 19.08 -1.81 9.14
C SER A 144 19.29 -0.33 9.46
N VAL A 145 18.40 0.50 8.91
CA VAL A 145 18.30 1.92 9.22
C VAL A 145 16.85 2.23 9.56
N GLU A 146 16.62 2.91 10.67
CA GLU A 146 15.32 3.40 11.10
C GLU A 146 15.32 4.93 11.13
N GLY A 147 14.15 5.53 10.94
CA GLY A 147 14.00 6.98 11.03
C GLY A 147 12.53 7.41 10.99
N THR A 148 12.34 8.72 10.88
CA THR A 148 11.04 9.37 10.70
C THR A 148 11.01 10.14 9.38
N ASP A 149 9.84 10.67 9.02
CA ASP A 149 9.67 11.54 7.85
C ASP A 149 10.06 10.89 6.51
N ALA A 150 9.87 9.57 6.40
CA ALA A 150 10.10 8.88 5.12
C ALA A 150 9.27 9.52 4.00
N PRO A 151 9.88 9.85 2.86
CA PRO A 151 9.14 10.36 1.71
C PRO A 151 8.11 9.30 1.29
N VAL A 152 6.87 9.74 1.07
CA VAL A 152 5.84 8.89 0.49
C VAL A 152 5.68 9.31 -0.97
N PRO A 153 5.98 8.44 -1.94
CA PRO A 153 5.71 8.73 -3.32
C PRO A 153 4.21 8.90 -3.51
N LEU A 154 3.80 10.06 -4.01
CA LEU A 154 2.43 10.33 -4.38
C LEU A 154 2.27 9.98 -5.86
N THR A 155 1.57 8.88 -6.14
CA THR A 155 1.15 8.56 -7.51
C THR A 155 -0.37 8.57 -7.61
N THR A 156 -0.86 9.05 -8.75
CA THR A 156 -2.19 8.71 -9.24
C THR A 156 -2.08 7.35 -9.91
N GLY A 157 -2.75 6.34 -9.36
CA GLY A 157 -2.74 5.00 -9.93
C GLY A 157 -3.68 4.89 -11.14
N LEU A 158 -3.53 3.82 -11.91
CA LEU A 158 -4.49 3.46 -12.95
C LEU A 158 -5.83 3.01 -12.31
N GLY A 159 -6.93 3.14 -13.03
CA GLY A 159 -8.27 2.77 -12.52
C GLY A 159 -8.91 3.81 -11.60
N GLY A 160 -8.40 5.06 -11.59
CA GLY A 160 -9.03 6.17 -10.88
C GLY A 160 -8.75 6.19 -9.38
N ILE A 161 -7.73 5.49 -8.90
CA ILE A 161 -7.29 5.57 -7.50
C ILE A 161 -6.41 6.82 -7.30
N SER A 162 -6.71 7.59 -6.26
CA SER A 162 -5.80 8.64 -5.77
C SER A 162 -5.20 8.19 -4.43
N LEU A 163 -3.88 8.35 -4.33
CA LEU A 163 -3.16 8.23 -3.08
C LEU A 163 -3.12 9.61 -2.45
N GLU A 164 -3.99 9.84 -1.48
CA GLU A 164 -4.16 11.15 -0.87
C GLU A 164 -3.43 11.20 0.47
N THR A 165 -2.68 12.27 0.67
CA THR A 165 -2.16 12.61 1.99
C THR A 165 -3.20 13.47 2.70
N GLY A 166 -3.93 12.87 3.64
CA GLY A 166 -4.84 13.58 4.54
C GLY A 166 -4.18 13.94 5.87
N ALA A 167 -4.92 14.67 6.72
CA ALA A 167 -4.52 14.95 8.11
C ALA A 167 -4.23 13.67 8.91
N GLU A 168 -4.95 12.58 8.59
CA GLU A 168 -4.87 11.31 9.30
C GLU A 168 -3.97 10.25 8.61
N GLY A 169 -3.22 10.66 7.58
CA GLY A 169 -2.28 9.81 6.87
C GLY A 169 -2.63 9.50 5.42
N LEU A 170 -2.01 8.46 4.88
CA LEU A 170 -2.18 8.05 3.49
C LEU A 170 -3.48 7.26 3.32
N THR A 171 -4.28 7.65 2.34
CA THR A 171 -5.54 6.98 2.02
C THR A 171 -5.65 6.69 0.54
N TYR A 172 -6.14 5.49 0.19
CA TYR A 172 -6.62 5.20 -1.14
C TYR A 172 -8.06 5.68 -1.25
N LEU A 173 -8.33 6.61 -2.17
CA LEU A 173 -9.69 6.92 -2.58
C LEU A 173 -9.98 6.15 -3.86
N VAL A 174 -11.04 5.35 -3.84
CA VAL A 174 -11.41 4.43 -4.91
C VAL A 174 -12.84 4.72 -5.34
N PRO A 175 -13.10 4.88 -6.65
CA PRO A 175 -14.45 4.96 -7.15
C PRO A 175 -15.15 3.60 -7.00
N VAL A 176 -16.40 3.62 -6.55
CA VAL A 176 -17.16 2.38 -6.34
C VAL A 176 -18.58 2.55 -6.88
N ASP A 177 -19.25 1.42 -7.09
CA ASP A 177 -20.69 1.34 -7.28
C ASP A 177 -21.17 0.24 -6.34
N LEU A 178 -21.52 0.65 -5.11
CA LEU A 178 -21.88 -0.27 -4.04
C LEU A 178 -23.24 0.10 -3.49
N THR A 179 -24.16 -0.84 -3.60
CA THR A 179 -25.43 -0.78 -2.88
C THR A 179 -25.34 -1.70 -1.67
N ILE A 180 -25.58 -1.15 -0.48
CA ILE A 180 -25.80 -1.91 0.75
C ILE A 180 -27.32 -2.05 0.92
N ASP A 181 -27.81 -3.28 0.80
CA ASP A 181 -29.18 -3.64 1.19
C ASP A 181 -29.13 -4.48 2.47
N THR A 182 -29.70 -3.95 3.55
CA THR A 182 -29.71 -4.62 4.86
C THR A 182 -30.79 -5.70 4.99
N ALA A 183 -31.65 -5.85 3.98
CA ALA A 183 -32.72 -6.84 3.96
C ALA A 183 -32.26 -8.23 3.49
N VAL A 184 -31.05 -8.34 2.92
CA VAL A 184 -30.51 -9.64 2.47
C VAL A 184 -30.34 -10.61 3.64
N SER A 185 -30.61 -11.90 3.38
CA SER A 185 -30.55 -12.97 4.38
C SER A 185 -29.33 -13.89 4.25
N TYR A 186 -28.42 -13.58 3.33
CA TYR A 186 -27.21 -14.34 3.04
C TYR A 186 -25.95 -13.51 3.28
N ASP A 187 -24.80 -14.17 3.35
CA ASP A 187 -23.51 -13.52 3.54
C ASP A 187 -23.09 -12.79 2.24
N LEU A 188 -22.68 -11.53 2.39
CA LEU A 188 -22.13 -10.73 1.30
C LEU A 188 -20.62 -10.54 1.48
N HIS A 189 -19.87 -10.70 0.39
CA HIS A 189 -18.43 -10.55 0.39
C HIS A 189 -18.04 -9.25 -0.32
N ALA A 190 -17.64 -8.23 0.45
CA ALA A 190 -17.01 -7.04 -0.12
C ALA A 190 -15.53 -7.32 -0.40
N ILE A 191 -15.15 -7.37 -1.67
CA ILE A 191 -13.78 -7.62 -2.10
C ILE A 191 -13.10 -6.31 -2.45
N TYR A 192 -12.13 -5.92 -1.63
CA TYR A 192 -11.12 -4.92 -2.00
C TYR A 192 -9.97 -5.62 -2.72
N GLU A 193 -9.93 -5.52 -4.05
CA GLU A 193 -8.87 -6.09 -4.88
C GLU A 193 -7.82 -5.02 -5.17
N VAL A 194 -6.54 -5.40 -5.04
CA VAL A 194 -5.38 -4.54 -5.23
C VAL A 194 -4.42 -5.18 -6.23
N ASN A 195 -4.04 -4.43 -7.27
CA ASN A 195 -2.99 -4.85 -8.19
C ASN A 195 -1.62 -4.29 -7.78
N THR A 196 -0.59 -5.13 -7.76
CA THR A 196 0.79 -4.72 -7.42
C THR A 196 1.84 -5.20 -8.42
N HIS A 197 1.46 -5.48 -9.67
CA HIS A 197 2.41 -5.85 -10.72
C HIS A 197 3.42 -4.73 -10.98
N GLU A 198 4.71 -4.97 -10.77
CA GLU A 198 5.75 -3.94 -10.90
C GLU A 198 5.47 -2.63 -10.13
N SER A 199 4.75 -2.71 -9.00
CA SER A 199 4.32 -1.50 -8.28
C SER A 199 5.45 -0.73 -7.60
N PHE A 200 6.58 -1.39 -7.33
CA PHE A 200 7.80 -0.72 -6.88
C PHE A 200 8.54 -0.15 -8.08
N ARG A 201 8.53 1.17 -8.21
CA ARG A 201 9.12 1.90 -9.34
C ARG A 201 10.15 2.89 -8.85
N TRP A 202 11.22 3.04 -9.61
CA TRP A 202 12.29 4.01 -9.34
C TRP A 202 12.78 4.66 -10.63
N ARG A 203 13.60 5.70 -10.50
CA ARG A 203 14.37 6.28 -11.61
C ARG A 203 15.80 5.76 -11.51
N ASP A 204 16.26 5.14 -12.58
CA ASP A 204 17.66 4.71 -12.69
C ASP A 204 18.58 5.94 -12.60
N GLU A 205 19.61 5.87 -11.76
CA GLU A 205 20.63 6.91 -11.66
C GLU A 205 21.89 6.55 -12.45
N ALA A 206 22.47 7.54 -13.12
CA ALA A 206 23.75 7.39 -13.81
C ALA A 206 24.91 7.60 -12.83
N ALA A 207 25.15 6.62 -11.97
CA ALA A 207 26.26 6.61 -11.01
C ALA A 207 27.26 5.47 -11.29
N PRO A 208 28.55 5.61 -10.92
CA PRO A 208 29.52 4.54 -11.09
C PRO A 208 29.09 3.24 -10.38
N GLY A 209 29.02 2.14 -11.13
CA GLY A 209 28.63 0.82 -10.62
C GLY A 209 27.12 0.54 -10.69
N TYR A 210 26.29 1.54 -10.93
CA TYR A 210 24.84 1.35 -11.06
C TYR A 210 24.50 0.79 -12.44
N ALA A 211 23.43 -0.01 -12.51
CA ALA A 211 23.01 -0.69 -13.72
C ALA A 211 21.54 -0.40 -14.03
N ALA A 212 21.24 -0.09 -15.30
CA ALA A 212 19.87 0.15 -15.73
C ALA A 212 18.95 -1.05 -15.41
N GLY A 213 17.77 -0.76 -14.85
CA GLY A 213 16.80 -1.78 -14.44
C GLY A 213 17.16 -2.55 -13.17
N VAL A 214 18.24 -2.18 -12.47
CA VAL A 214 18.58 -2.71 -11.14
C VAL A 214 18.27 -1.62 -10.13
N TYR A 215 17.61 -1.99 -9.02
CA TYR A 215 17.41 -1.03 -7.93
C TYR A 215 18.68 -0.96 -7.11
N ASP A 216 19.48 0.07 -7.36
CA ASP A 216 20.77 0.28 -6.72
C ASP A 216 20.62 1.15 -5.45
N THR A 217 21.36 0.78 -4.41
CA THR A 217 21.37 1.48 -3.12
C THR A 217 22.79 1.79 -2.67
N THR A 218 23.02 2.91 -1.98
CA THR A 218 24.33 3.26 -1.43
C THR A 218 24.14 3.94 -0.09
N PRO A 219 24.64 3.41 1.05
CA PRO A 219 24.37 4.04 2.34
C PRO A 219 24.78 5.52 2.35
N THR A 220 23.92 6.48 2.68
CA THR A 220 22.50 6.40 3.12
C THR A 220 21.47 6.73 2.04
N SER A 221 21.90 6.89 0.79
CA SER A 221 21.09 7.17 -0.40
C SER A 221 20.54 5.90 -1.08
N PHE A 222 19.53 6.10 -1.90
CA PHE A 222 18.92 5.08 -2.75
C PHE A 222 18.45 5.74 -4.04
N GLU A 223 18.34 4.95 -5.11
CA GLU A 223 17.71 5.46 -6.33
C GLU A 223 16.30 6.01 -6.03
N PRO A 224 15.91 7.16 -6.60
CA PRO A 224 14.66 7.81 -6.24
C PRO A 224 13.45 6.91 -6.49
N VAL A 225 12.82 6.47 -5.40
CA VAL A 225 11.59 5.67 -5.46
C VAL A 225 10.44 6.59 -5.88
N VAL A 226 9.81 6.24 -7.01
CA VAL A 226 8.72 7.03 -7.62
C VAL A 226 7.36 6.48 -7.22
N SER A 227 7.25 5.18 -6.95
CA SER A 227 6.01 4.57 -6.46
C SER A 227 6.27 3.27 -5.71
N PHE A 228 5.39 2.99 -4.76
CA PHE A 228 5.18 1.67 -4.19
C PHE A 228 3.71 1.59 -3.75
N GLY A 229 3.18 0.38 -3.56
CA GLY A 229 1.78 0.19 -3.15
C GLY A 229 0.94 -0.45 -4.25
N ALA A 230 -0.27 0.04 -4.43
CA ALA A 230 -1.22 -0.43 -5.44
C ALA A 230 -1.07 0.35 -6.75
N ASN A 231 -1.03 -0.35 -7.90
CA ASN A 231 -1.16 0.29 -9.21
C ASN A 231 -2.61 0.66 -9.52
N SER A 232 -3.53 -0.19 -9.06
CA SER A 232 -4.97 -0.03 -9.17
C SER A 232 -5.64 -0.74 -8.01
N ALA A 233 -6.83 -0.30 -7.67
CA ALA A 233 -7.68 -1.00 -6.70
C ALA A 233 -9.14 -0.86 -7.09
N ARG A 234 -9.95 -1.84 -6.68
CA ARG A 234 -11.41 -1.82 -6.84
C ARG A 234 -12.07 -2.43 -5.62
N LEU A 235 -13.26 -1.94 -5.28
CA LEU A 235 -14.11 -2.50 -4.23
C LEU A 235 -15.44 -2.90 -4.86
N TYR A 236 -15.81 -4.17 -4.72
CA TYR A 236 -17.02 -4.72 -5.32
C TYR A 236 -17.63 -5.82 -4.45
N TRP A 237 -18.90 -6.15 -4.69
CA TRP A 237 -19.54 -7.32 -4.10
C TRP A 237 -19.24 -8.57 -4.93
N GLU A 238 -18.81 -9.64 -4.27
CA GLU A 238 -18.77 -10.98 -4.82
C GLU A 238 -20.01 -11.73 -4.33
N GLN A 239 -20.76 -12.31 -5.27
CA GLN A 239 -21.92 -13.16 -5.03
C GLN A 239 -21.55 -14.63 -5.14
#